data_AF-A0A238XVU8-F1
#
_entry.id   AF-A0A238XVU8-F1
#
_cell.length_a   1.000
_cell.length_b   1.000
_cell.length_c   1.000
_cell.angle_alpha   90.00
_cell.angle_beta   90.00
_cell.angle_gamma   90.00
#
_symmetry.space_group_name_H-M   'P 1'
#
loop_
_entity.id
_entity.type
_entity.pdbx_description
1 polymer ?
#
loop_
_entity_poly.entity_id
_entity_poly.type
_entity_poly.pdbx_seq_one_letter_code
_entity_poly.pdbx_strand_id
1 'polypeptide(L)' 'MSGIDKMKNKAEELSGHGKESVGEATGDRDLQAEGEKDQAKGNLKQAGEKVKDAFK' A
#
# COMPACT_ATOMS: atom_id res chain seq x y z
N MET A 1 12.11 -12.46 13.07
CA MET A 1 11.73 -11.65 11.88
C MET A 1 11.98 -10.19 12.21
N SER A 2 12.72 -9.52 11.33
CA SER A 2 13.54 -8.34 11.61
C SER A 2 12.69 -7.09 11.81
N GLY A 3 13.06 -6.21 12.76
CA GLY A 3 12.38 -4.91 12.95
C GLY A 3 12.36 -4.04 11.68
N ILE A 4 13.26 -4.34 10.73
CA ILE A 4 13.33 -3.73 9.41
C ILE A 4 12.09 -4.06 8.56
N ASP A 5 11.55 -5.28 8.62
CA ASP A 5 10.37 -5.67 7.84
C ASP A 5 9.11 -4.91 8.28
N LYS A 6 8.92 -4.77 9.60
CA LYS A 6 7.81 -3.99 10.15
C LYS A 6 7.93 -2.50 9.80
N MET A 7 9.15 -1.97 9.83
CA MET A 7 9.40 -0.58 9.48
C MET A 7 9.19 -0.34 7.99
N LYS A 8 9.58 -1.29 7.14
CA LYS A 8 9.41 -1.22 5.69
C LYS A 8 7.94 -1.30 5.28
N ASN A 9 7.17 -2.21 5.87
CA ASN A 9 5.71 -2.25 5.66
C ASN A 9 5.03 -0.95 6.10
N LYS A 10 5.39 -0.42 7.28
CA LYS A 10 4.87 0.89 7.73
C LYS A 10 5.28 2.03 6.82
N ALA A 11 6.50 2.01 6.28
CA ALA A 11 7.00 3.03 5.37
C ALA A 11 6.28 2.97 4.02
N GLU A 12 5.99 1.78 3.49
CA GLU A 12 5.18 1.61 2.27
C GLU A 12 3.74 2.06 2.50
N GLU A 13 3.11 1.72 3.63
CA GLU A 13 1.78 2.23 4.01
C GLU A 13 1.78 3.76 4.11
N LEU A 14 2.75 4.34 4.84
CA LEU A 14 2.90 5.79 4.97
C LEU A 14 3.20 6.46 3.64
N SER A 15 3.94 5.82 2.74
CA SER A 15 4.25 6.38 1.42
C SER A 15 3.02 6.36 0.52
N GLY A 16 2.21 5.30 0.54
CA GLY A 16 0.96 5.23 -0.22
C GLY A 16 -0.06 6.25 0.28
N HIS A 17 -0.29 6.29 1.59
CA HIS A 17 -1.16 7.32 2.20
C HIS A 17 -0.61 8.73 2.01
N GLY A 18 0.72 8.90 2.08
CA GLY A 18 1.39 10.16 1.84
C GLY A 18 1.18 10.66 0.41
N LYS A 19 1.34 9.79 -0.60
CA LYS A 19 1.04 10.14 -2.00
C LYS A 19 -0.40 10.57 -2.20
N GLU A 20 -1.35 9.85 -1.56
CA GLU A 20 -2.77 10.19 -1.61
C GLU A 20 -3.07 11.55 -0.97
N SER A 21 -2.61 11.78 0.26
CA SER A 21 -2.83 13.05 0.96
C SER A 21 -2.11 14.23 0.29
N VAL A 22 -0.90 14.01 -0.22
CA VAL A 22 -0.18 15.05 -0.96
C VAL A 22 -0.90 15.34 -2.28
N GLY A 23 -1.32 14.32 -3.03
CA GLY A 23 -2.08 14.49 -4.26
C GLY A 23 -3.42 15.21 -4.04
N GLU A 24 -4.14 14.90 -2.96
CA GLU A 24 -5.35 15.63 -2.58
C GLU A 24 -5.05 17.09 -2.23
N ALA A 25 -4.01 17.34 -1.43
CA ALA A 25 -3.63 18.67 -1.00
C ALA A 25 -3.08 19.56 -2.13
N THR A 26 -2.36 18.99 -3.09
CA THR A 26 -1.81 19.72 -4.26
C THR A 26 -2.75 19.72 -5.46
N GLY A 27 -3.85 18.96 -5.43
CA GLY A 27 -4.74 18.75 -6.56
C GLY A 27 -4.15 17.89 -7.67
N ASP A 28 -3.08 17.14 -7.37
CA ASP A 28 -2.39 16.25 -8.30
C ASP A 28 -3.09 14.88 -8.32
N ARG A 29 -3.90 14.68 -9.36
CA ARG A 29 -4.67 13.45 -9.58
C ARG A 29 -3.80 12.23 -9.85
N ASP A 30 -2.59 12.42 -10.38
CA ASP A 30 -1.68 11.30 -10.66
C ASP A 30 -1.12 10.75 -9.34
N LEU A 31 -0.71 11.63 -8.42
CA LEU A 31 -0.26 11.25 -7.07
C LEU A 31 -1.36 10.56 -6.27
N GLN A 32 -2.59 11.09 -6.31
CA GLN A 32 -3.74 10.47 -5.65
C GLN A 32 -4.01 9.07 -6.21
N ALA A 33 -4.06 8.95 -7.54
CA ALA A 33 -4.33 7.68 -8.21
C ALA A 33 -3.21 6.65 -7.99
N GLU A 34 -1.94 7.07 -7.88
CA GLU A 34 -0.84 6.18 -7.49
C GLU A 34 -1.02 5.64 -6.08
N GLY A 35 -1.35 6.50 -5.10
CA GLY A 35 -1.59 6.10 -3.72
C GLY A 35 -2.70 5.05 -3.59
N GLU A 36 -3.87 5.32 -4.20
CA GLU A 36 -4.98 4.37 -4.22
C GLU A 36 -4.63 3.05 -4.93
N LYS A 37 -3.92 3.13 -6.07
CA LYS A 37 -3.50 1.92 -6.82
C LYS A 37 -2.55 1.06 -6.00
N ASP A 38 -1.60 1.66 -5.31
CA ASP A 38 -0.63 0.95 -4.46
C ASP A 38 -1.35 0.26 -3.29
N GLN A 39 -2.29 0.95 -2.63
CA GLN A 39 -3.13 0.34 -1.58
C GLN A 39 -3.97 -0.82 -2.12
N ALA A 40 -4.66 -0.63 -3.25
CA ALA A 40 -5.50 -1.65 -3.86
C ALA A 40 -4.69 -2.89 -4.25
N LYS A 41 -3.50 -2.71 -4.85
CA LYS A 41 -2.58 -3.81 -5.18
C LYS A 41 -2.10 -4.54 -3.94
N GLY A 42 -1.75 -3.82 -2.88
CA GLY A 42 -1.31 -4.39 -1.61
C GLY A 42 -2.39 -5.28 -1.00
N ASN A 43 -3.62 -4.77 -0.91
CA ASN A 43 -4.78 -5.51 -0.41
C ASN A 43 -5.09 -6.75 -1.27
N LEU A 44 -5.04 -6.60 -2.60
CA LEU A 44 -5.28 -7.72 -3.52
C LEU A 44 -4.21 -8.82 -3.37
N LYS A 45 -2.93 -8.44 -3.24
CA LYS A 45 -1.83 -9.39 -2.98
C LYS A 45 -2.05 -10.12 -1.67
N GLN A 46 -2.31 -9.41 -0.58
CA GLN A 46 -2.53 -10.03 0.72
C GLN A 46 -3.75 -10.97 0.72
N ALA A 47 -4.84 -10.57 0.08
CA ALA A 47 -6.03 -11.41 -0.06
C ALA A 47 -5.71 -12.66 -0.90
N GLY A 48 -5.01 -12.52 -2.01
CA GLY A 48 -4.58 -13.63 -2.87
C GLY A 48 -3.63 -14.61 -2.16
N GLU A 49 -2.68 -14.09 -1.38
CA GLU A 49 -1.78 -14.92 -0.57
C GLU A 49 -2.52 -15.66 0.53
N LYS A 50 -3.44 -15.00 1.26
CA LYS A 50 -4.29 -15.65 2.27
C LYS A 50 -5.14 -16.77 1.67
N VAL A 51 -5.74 -16.54 0.51
CA VAL A 51 -6.51 -17.56 -0.22
C VAL A 51 -5.59 -18.72 -0.58
N LYS A 52 -4.43 -18.45 -1.17
CA LYS A 52 -3.48 -19.49 -1.58
C LYS A 52 -2.96 -20.31 -0.40
N ASP A 53 -2.67 -19.69 0.75
CA ASP A 53 -2.26 -20.39 1.97
C ASP A 53 -3.40 -21.22 2.58
N ALA A 54 -4.66 -20.76 2.49
CA ALA A 54 -5.82 -21.51 2.96
C ALA A 54 -6.14 -22.76 2.11
N PHE A 55 -5.71 -22.75 0.84
CA PHE A 55 -5.85 -23.88 -0.08
C PHE A 55 -4.59 -24.77 -0.15
N LYS A 56 -3.56 -24.48 0.64
CA LYS A 56 -2.35 -25.29 0.77
C LYS A 56 -2.45 -26.24 1.95
#